data_AF-A0AAV5DSH1-F1
#
_entry.id   AF-A0AAV5DSH1-F1
#
_cell.length_a   1.000
_cell.length_b   1.000
_cell.length_c   1.000
_cell.angle_alpha   90.00
_cell.angle_beta   90.00
_cell.angle_gamma   90.00
#
_symmetry.space_group_name_H-M   'P 1'
#
loop_
_entity.id
_entity.type
_entity.pdbx_description
1 polymer ?
#
loop_
_entity_poly.entity_id
_entity_poly.type
_entity_poly.pdbx_seq_one_letter_code
_entity_poly.pdbx_strand_id
1 'polypeptide(L)'
;MLVSAGLHYPRATPEMWPSLIAMCKEGGADVIETYVFWNGHEPAKGQYYFEGRFDLVKFVKLVAAEGLFLLLRIGPYACAEWNFGGFPVWLRDIPGIEFRTDNKPFKTEMQTFVTKIVDTMKEEKLYSWQGGPIILQQIENEYGNIQGRYGQAGKRYMQWAAQMALALDTGVPWLMCRQTDAPEQILDTCNAFYCDGFKPNAYNKPTIWTEDWDG
;
A
#
# COMPACT_ATOMS: atom_id res chain seq x y z
N MET A 1 12.99 -14.63 -8.50
CA MET A 1 11.78 -14.12 -9.16
C MET A 1 10.62 -14.38 -8.20
N LEU A 2 9.74 -13.40 -8.00
CA LEU A 2 8.57 -13.55 -7.13
C LEU A 2 7.32 -13.42 -8.01
N VAL A 3 6.38 -14.34 -7.85
CA VAL A 3 5.05 -14.27 -8.47
C VAL A 3 4.07 -13.78 -7.42
N SER A 4 3.33 -12.71 -7.72
CA SER A 4 2.38 -12.09 -6.78
C SER A 4 0.93 -12.31 -7.25
N ALA A 5 0.00 -12.46 -6.32
CA ALA A 5 -1.43 -12.49 -6.58
C ALA A 5 -2.17 -11.43 -5.74
N GLY A 6 -2.99 -10.60 -6.40
CA GLY A 6 -3.79 -9.57 -5.74
C GLY A 6 -5.01 -10.15 -5.03
N LEU A 7 -5.12 -9.96 -3.71
CA LEU A 7 -6.24 -10.41 -2.90
C LEU A 7 -6.61 -9.39 -1.83
N HIS A 8 -7.68 -8.63 -2.05
CA HIS A 8 -8.12 -7.57 -1.14
C HIS A 8 -9.02 -8.11 -0.03
N TYR A 9 -8.51 -8.12 1.20
CA TYR A 9 -9.20 -8.71 2.37
C TYR A 9 -10.67 -8.26 2.55
N PRO A 10 -11.08 -6.99 2.37
CA PRO A 10 -12.48 -6.59 2.59
C PRO A 10 -13.43 -6.99 1.45
N ARG A 11 -12.90 -7.47 0.31
CA ARG A 11 -13.71 -7.95 -0.82
C ARG A 11 -14.17 -9.41 -0.66
N ALA A 12 -13.69 -10.10 0.37
CA ALA A 12 -14.11 -11.44 0.77
C ALA A 12 -14.44 -11.47 2.27
N THR A 13 -15.08 -12.54 2.74
CA THR A 13 -15.33 -12.71 4.17
C THR A 13 -14.14 -13.42 4.85
N PRO A 14 -13.98 -13.27 6.17
CA PRO A 14 -12.91 -13.95 6.92
C PRO A 14 -12.88 -15.48 6.76
N GLU A 15 -14.05 -16.09 6.53
CA GLU A 15 -14.20 -17.53 6.31
C GLU A 15 -13.69 -17.96 4.93
N MET A 16 -13.71 -17.06 3.94
CA MET A 16 -13.23 -17.33 2.59
C MET A 16 -11.71 -17.17 2.46
N TRP A 17 -11.09 -16.33 3.29
CA TRP A 17 -9.66 -16.01 3.16
C TRP A 17 -8.74 -17.24 3.11
N PRO A 18 -8.86 -18.26 4.00
CA PRO A 18 -7.99 -19.43 3.94
C PRO A 18 -8.05 -20.14 2.59
N SER A 19 -9.25 -20.39 2.07
CA SER A 19 -9.42 -21.02 0.74
C SER A 19 -8.87 -20.16 -0.40
N LEU A 20 -9.06 -18.84 -0.36
CA LEU A 20 -8.59 -17.95 -1.42
C LEU A 20 -7.07 -17.88 -1.44
N ILE A 21 -6.44 -17.76 -0.26
CA ILE A 21 -4.97 -17.74 -0.13
C ILE A 21 -4.38 -19.08 -0.57
N ALA A 22 -4.98 -20.21 -0.19
CA ALA A 22 -4.56 -21.54 -0.64
C ALA A 22 -4.66 -21.69 -2.17
N MET A 23 -5.74 -21.21 -2.80
CA MET A 23 -5.87 -21.23 -4.25
C MET A 23 -4.80 -20.36 -4.95
N CYS A 24 -4.45 -19.19 -4.40
CA CYS A 24 -3.35 -18.39 -4.93
C CYS A 24 -2.01 -19.15 -4.87
N LYS A 25 -1.74 -19.85 -3.76
CA LYS A 25 -0.54 -20.69 -3.59
C LYS A 25 -0.52 -21.87 -4.57
N GLU A 26 -1.63 -22.59 -4.70
CA GLU A 26 -1.78 -23.68 -5.67
C GLU A 26 -1.63 -23.18 -7.12
N GLY A 27 -2.04 -21.94 -7.39
CA GLY A 27 -1.82 -21.24 -8.65
C GLY A 27 -0.38 -20.77 -8.89
N GLY A 28 0.53 -20.97 -7.93
CA GLY A 28 1.96 -20.66 -8.06
C GLY A 28 2.37 -19.27 -7.57
N ALA A 29 1.55 -18.58 -6.78
CA ALA A 29 1.95 -17.34 -6.14
C ALA A 29 2.96 -17.59 -5.00
N ASP A 30 3.99 -16.75 -4.92
CA ASP A 30 4.92 -16.64 -3.78
C ASP A 30 4.48 -15.53 -2.80
N VAL A 31 3.76 -14.52 -3.32
CA VAL A 31 3.39 -13.30 -2.62
C VAL A 31 1.89 -13.05 -2.76
N ILE A 32 1.23 -12.67 -1.68
CA ILE A 32 -0.08 -12.05 -1.72
C ILE A 32 0.09 -10.52 -1.69
N GLU A 33 -0.65 -9.80 -2.52
CA GLU A 33 -0.68 -8.35 -2.51
C GLU A 33 -2.05 -7.83 -2.10
N THR A 34 -2.07 -6.83 -1.22
CA THR A 34 -3.32 -6.12 -0.88
C THR A 34 -3.09 -4.65 -0.60
N TYR A 35 -4.05 -3.82 -1.02
CA TYR A 35 -4.20 -2.47 -0.49
C TYR A 35 -4.70 -2.47 0.95
N VAL A 36 -4.44 -1.38 1.67
CA VAL A 36 -5.11 -1.04 2.95
C VAL A 36 -6.19 0.01 2.69
N PHE A 37 -7.40 -0.21 3.21
CA PHE A 37 -8.57 0.64 2.93
C PHE A 37 -8.89 1.57 4.11
N TRP A 38 -8.31 2.77 4.11
CA TRP A 38 -8.41 3.73 5.23
C TRP A 38 -9.86 4.02 5.64
N ASN A 39 -10.76 4.30 4.71
CA ASN A 39 -12.16 4.58 5.02
C ASN A 39 -12.91 3.48 5.76
N GLY A 40 -12.53 2.21 5.55
CA GLY A 40 -13.08 1.08 6.29
C GLY A 40 -12.46 0.93 7.67
N HIS A 41 -11.18 1.28 7.79
CA HIS A 41 -10.46 1.24 9.05
C HIS A 41 -10.69 2.44 9.96
N GLU A 42 -11.14 3.57 9.44
CA GLU A 42 -11.42 4.78 10.21
C GLU A 42 -12.74 5.44 9.73
N PRO A 43 -13.90 4.80 9.97
CA PRO A 43 -15.19 5.30 9.50
C PRO A 43 -15.55 6.69 10.04
N ALA A 44 -15.04 7.03 11.24
CA ALA A 44 -15.08 8.36 11.83
C ALA A 44 -13.69 8.71 12.39
N LYS A 45 -13.32 9.99 12.36
CA LYS A 45 -12.00 10.46 12.79
C LYS A 45 -11.66 9.97 14.21
N GLY A 46 -10.54 9.28 14.34
CA GLY A 46 -10.02 8.69 15.58
C GLY A 46 -10.72 7.39 16.02
N GLN A 47 -11.74 6.91 15.30
CA GLN A 47 -12.46 5.68 15.61
C GLN A 47 -12.04 4.58 14.64
N TYR A 48 -11.20 3.67 15.11
CA TYR A 48 -10.62 2.63 14.28
C TYR A 48 -11.40 1.32 14.32
N TYR A 49 -11.47 0.63 13.17
CA TYR A 49 -12.14 -0.65 13.00
C TYR A 49 -11.21 -1.67 12.34
N PHE A 50 -10.88 -2.74 13.05
CA PHE A 50 -10.02 -3.85 12.61
C PHE A 50 -10.67 -5.20 12.86
N GLU A 51 -12.00 -5.29 12.74
CA GLU A 51 -12.76 -6.50 13.00
C GLU A 51 -13.44 -7.04 11.72
N GLY A 52 -13.92 -8.30 11.80
CA GLY A 52 -14.61 -8.96 10.70
C GLY A 52 -13.77 -8.94 9.42
N ARG A 53 -14.38 -8.54 8.29
CA ARG A 53 -13.68 -8.44 7.00
C ARG A 53 -12.63 -7.33 6.92
N PHE A 54 -12.51 -6.48 7.94
CA PHE A 54 -11.46 -5.48 8.06
C PHE A 54 -10.40 -5.88 9.09
N ASP A 55 -10.38 -7.13 9.55
CA ASP A 55 -9.29 -7.66 10.38
C ASP A 55 -8.04 -7.92 9.53
N LEU A 56 -7.29 -6.84 9.27
CA LEU A 56 -6.06 -6.85 8.48
C LEU A 56 -5.00 -7.75 9.12
N VAL A 57 -4.83 -7.69 10.45
CA VAL A 57 -3.82 -8.50 11.16
C VAL A 57 -4.11 -9.98 10.97
N LYS A 58 -5.36 -10.42 11.14
CA LYS A 58 -5.76 -11.81 10.89
C LYS A 58 -5.50 -12.21 9.44
N PHE A 59 -5.85 -11.36 8.47
CA PHE A 59 -5.58 -11.66 7.07
C PHE A 59 -4.07 -11.86 6.81
N VAL A 60 -3.22 -10.96 7.28
CA VAL A 60 -1.75 -11.08 7.13
C VAL A 60 -1.21 -12.34 7.82
N LYS A 61 -1.73 -12.69 9.01
CA LYS A 61 -1.35 -13.94 9.70
C LYS A 61 -1.77 -15.19 8.93
N LEU A 62 -2.90 -15.18 8.23
CA LEU A 62 -3.32 -16.30 7.38
C LEU A 62 -2.39 -16.46 6.16
N VAL A 63 -1.95 -15.35 5.55
CA VAL A 63 -0.94 -15.37 4.48
C VAL A 63 0.35 -16.02 4.99
N ALA A 64 0.81 -15.64 6.18
CA ALA A 64 1.98 -16.23 6.81
C ALA A 64 1.81 -17.73 7.12
N ALA A 65 0.63 -18.14 7.60
CA ALA A 65 0.34 -19.53 7.94
C ALA A 65 0.35 -20.44 6.70
N GLU A 66 -0.03 -19.91 5.54
CA GLU A 66 0.11 -20.59 4.24
C GLU A 66 1.54 -20.53 3.68
N GLY A 67 2.49 -19.90 4.38
CA GLY A 67 3.89 -19.83 3.96
C GLY A 67 4.15 -18.92 2.76
N LEU A 68 3.24 -17.97 2.49
CA LEU A 68 3.39 -16.96 1.46
C LEU A 68 3.95 -15.66 2.05
N PHE A 69 4.62 -14.87 1.22
CA PHE A 69 4.99 -13.50 1.57
C PHE A 69 3.85 -12.52 1.32
N LEU A 70 4.00 -11.29 1.79
CA LEU A 70 3.05 -10.21 1.56
C LEU A 70 3.72 -8.94 1.01
N LEU A 71 3.07 -8.34 0.01
CA LEU A 71 3.26 -6.94 -0.37
C LEU A 71 2.08 -6.11 0.15
N LEU A 72 2.33 -5.27 1.16
CA LEU A 72 1.32 -4.43 1.80
C LEU A 72 1.25 -3.03 1.18
N ARG A 73 0.23 -2.76 0.36
CA ARG A 73 0.07 -1.47 -0.30
C ARG A 73 -0.74 -0.51 0.58
N ILE A 74 -0.04 0.13 1.52
CA ILE A 74 -0.66 0.95 2.56
C ILE A 74 -1.38 2.17 1.98
N GLY A 75 -0.84 2.78 0.91
CA GLY A 75 -1.42 3.96 0.27
C GLY A 75 -1.09 5.26 1.03
N PRO A 76 -2.06 6.02 1.56
CA PRO A 76 -3.41 5.57 1.88
C PRO A 76 -4.47 5.90 0.83
N TYR A 77 -4.10 6.60 -0.25
CA TYR A 77 -4.88 6.55 -1.48
C TYR A 77 -4.62 5.20 -2.16
N ALA A 78 -5.66 4.38 -2.34
CA ALA A 78 -5.57 3.06 -2.97
C ALA A 78 -6.05 3.06 -4.43
N CYS A 79 -6.85 4.04 -4.85
CA CYS A 79 -7.66 3.95 -6.07
C CYS A 79 -8.57 2.72 -6.02
N ALA A 80 -8.09 1.59 -6.55
CA ALA A 80 -8.61 0.25 -6.41
C ALA A 80 -10.10 0.09 -6.72
N GLU A 81 -10.70 0.97 -7.54
CA GLU A 81 -12.15 1.01 -7.79
C GLU A 81 -12.94 0.95 -6.48
N TRP A 82 -12.38 1.56 -5.43
CA TRP A 82 -12.91 1.56 -4.08
C TRP A 82 -13.48 2.93 -3.76
N ASN A 83 -14.53 2.96 -2.92
CA ASN A 83 -15.23 4.18 -2.59
C ASN A 83 -14.26 5.28 -2.15
N PHE A 84 -14.35 6.44 -2.81
CA PHE A 84 -13.50 7.62 -2.59
C PHE A 84 -11.98 7.34 -2.62
N GLY A 85 -11.56 6.32 -3.39
CA GLY A 85 -10.15 5.93 -3.54
C GLY A 85 -9.50 5.42 -2.25
N GLY A 86 -10.30 5.03 -1.27
CA GLY A 86 -9.83 4.60 0.06
C GLY A 86 -9.88 5.70 1.12
N PHE A 87 -10.06 6.98 0.77
CA PHE A 87 -10.12 8.04 1.78
C PHE A 87 -11.43 8.02 2.59
N PRO A 88 -11.38 8.25 3.90
CA PRO A 88 -12.59 8.50 4.68
C PRO A 88 -13.29 9.78 4.24
N VAL A 89 -14.63 9.78 4.19
CA VAL A 89 -15.39 10.96 3.75
C VAL A 89 -15.18 12.16 4.68
N TRP A 90 -15.06 11.92 5.99
CA TRP A 90 -14.81 12.98 6.98
C TRP A 90 -13.51 13.74 6.73
N LEU A 91 -12.55 13.15 6.02
CA LEU A 91 -11.27 13.79 5.68
C LEU A 91 -11.53 15.06 4.85
N ARG A 92 -12.50 15.02 3.92
CA ARG A 92 -12.87 16.15 3.06
C ARG A 92 -13.35 17.36 3.86
N ASP A 93 -13.93 17.14 5.03
CA ASP A 93 -14.59 18.18 5.81
C ASP A 93 -13.60 18.88 6.77
N ILE A 94 -12.31 18.50 6.74
CA ILE A 94 -11.25 19.20 7.48
C ILE A 94 -11.00 20.59 6.86
N PRO A 95 -11.05 21.69 7.64
CA PRO A 95 -10.81 23.03 7.12
C PRO A 95 -9.47 23.17 6.39
N GLY A 96 -9.51 23.68 5.16
CA GLY A 96 -8.33 23.95 4.34
C GLY A 96 -7.62 22.70 3.82
N ILE A 97 -8.27 21.53 3.84
CA ILE A 97 -7.67 20.31 3.31
C ILE A 97 -7.65 20.31 1.78
N GLU A 98 -6.52 19.88 1.22
CA GLU A 98 -6.37 19.59 -0.19
C GLU A 98 -5.69 18.24 -0.32
N PHE A 99 -6.26 17.34 -1.11
CA PHE A 99 -5.83 15.96 -1.15
C PHE A 99 -4.62 15.76 -2.04
N ARG A 100 -3.70 14.90 -1.59
CA ARG A 100 -2.55 14.41 -2.37
C ARG A 100 -1.70 15.56 -2.93
N THR A 101 -1.46 16.57 -2.11
CA THR A 101 -0.57 17.70 -2.44
C THR A 101 0.12 18.16 -1.16
N ASP A 102 0.99 19.17 -1.26
CA ASP A 102 1.77 19.70 -0.14
C ASP A 102 0.89 20.56 0.78
N ASN A 103 -0.06 19.88 1.44
CA ASN A 103 -1.10 20.46 2.28
C ASN A 103 -0.95 19.91 3.71
N LYS A 104 -0.70 20.80 4.67
CA LYS A 104 -0.39 20.40 6.06
C LYS A 104 -1.51 19.56 6.71
N PRO A 105 -2.81 19.92 6.62
CA PRO A 105 -3.89 19.06 7.12
C PRO A 105 -3.83 17.64 6.54
N PHE A 106 -3.77 17.51 5.21
CA PHE A 106 -3.73 16.21 4.55
C PHE A 106 -2.51 15.37 4.97
N LYS A 107 -1.32 15.97 4.98
CA LYS A 107 -0.07 15.31 5.39
C LYS A 107 -0.15 14.80 6.84
N THR A 108 -0.76 15.55 7.74
CA THR A 108 -0.92 15.18 9.15
C THR A 108 -1.79 13.94 9.31
N GLU A 109 -2.95 13.92 8.65
CA GLU A 109 -3.88 12.77 8.73
C GLU A 109 -3.30 11.54 8.01
N MET A 110 -2.70 11.72 6.83
CA MET A 110 -2.03 10.64 6.09
C MET A 110 -0.92 10.01 6.93
N GLN A 111 -0.05 10.83 7.53
CA GLN A 111 1.01 10.32 8.40
C GLN A 111 0.44 9.57 9.61
N THR A 112 -0.59 10.12 10.25
CA THR A 112 -1.23 9.47 11.41
C THR A 112 -1.73 8.08 11.06
N PHE A 113 -2.44 7.95 9.93
CA PHE A 113 -2.97 6.65 9.50
C PHE A 113 -1.87 5.68 9.06
N VAL A 114 -0.91 6.12 8.24
CA VAL A 114 0.19 5.26 7.79
C VAL A 114 1.04 4.78 8.97
N THR A 115 1.39 5.68 9.90
CA THR A 115 2.09 5.33 11.14
C THR A 115 1.31 4.28 11.92
N LYS A 116 -0.02 4.46 12.10
CA LYS A 116 -0.84 3.48 12.81
C LYS A 116 -0.81 2.10 12.17
N ILE A 117 -0.89 2.01 10.84
CA ILE A 117 -0.80 0.71 10.14
C ILE A 117 0.58 0.08 10.35
N VAL A 118 1.66 0.84 10.16
CA VAL A 118 3.03 0.35 10.36
C VAL A 118 3.25 -0.12 11.80
N ASP A 119 2.85 0.67 12.79
CA ASP A 119 3.00 0.31 14.21
C ASP A 119 2.23 -0.97 14.54
N THR A 120 0.99 -1.10 14.04
CA THR A 120 0.19 -2.33 14.19
C THR A 120 0.92 -3.54 13.59
N MET A 121 1.50 -3.41 12.39
CA MET A 121 2.26 -4.49 11.76
C MET A 121 3.55 -4.83 12.54
N LYS A 122 4.22 -3.83 13.12
CA LYS A 122 5.42 -4.01 13.94
C LYS A 122 5.13 -4.71 15.26
N GLU A 123 4.09 -4.27 15.96
CA GLU A 123 3.65 -4.84 17.25
C GLU A 123 3.30 -6.32 17.10
N GLU A 124 2.65 -6.67 15.99
CA GLU A 124 2.27 -8.04 15.63
C GLU A 124 3.41 -8.85 14.98
N LYS A 125 4.60 -8.27 14.85
CA LYS A 125 5.81 -8.89 14.26
C LYS A 125 5.59 -9.39 12.83
N LEU A 126 4.87 -8.63 12.02
CA LEU A 126 4.45 -9.05 10.68
C LEU A 126 5.46 -8.67 9.58
N TYR A 127 6.46 -7.84 9.87
CA TYR A 127 7.57 -7.60 8.94
C TYR A 127 8.55 -8.77 8.89
N SER A 128 9.13 -9.02 7.72
CA SER A 128 10.00 -10.18 7.49
C SER A 128 11.24 -10.24 8.37
N TRP A 129 11.85 -9.11 8.70
CA TRP A 129 12.97 -9.06 9.66
C TRP A 129 12.55 -9.44 11.10
N GLN A 130 11.25 -9.37 11.42
CA GLN A 130 10.66 -9.84 12.68
C GLN A 130 10.16 -11.30 12.60
N GLY A 131 10.29 -11.95 11.43
CA GLY A 131 9.79 -13.29 11.16
C GLY A 131 8.39 -13.34 10.53
N GLY A 132 7.80 -12.20 10.15
CA GLY A 132 6.50 -12.13 9.51
C GLY A 132 6.53 -12.21 7.97
N PRO A 133 5.38 -12.16 7.29
CA PRO A 133 5.32 -12.36 5.83
C PRO A 133 5.61 -11.07 5.02
N ILE A 134 5.53 -9.87 5.61
CA ILE A 134 5.61 -8.61 4.86
C ILE A 134 7.04 -8.37 4.40
N ILE A 135 7.28 -8.43 3.08
CA ILE A 135 8.59 -8.24 2.45
C ILE A 135 8.72 -6.93 1.68
N LEU A 136 7.59 -6.33 1.29
CA LEU A 136 7.51 -5.09 0.55
C LEU A 136 6.26 -4.33 0.99
N GLN A 137 6.26 -3.02 0.77
CA GLN A 137 5.11 -2.16 1.08
C GLN A 137 5.09 -0.91 0.20
N GLN A 138 3.92 -0.34 -0.03
CA GLN A 138 3.75 0.82 -0.91
C GLN A 138 3.21 2.03 -0.17
N ILE A 139 3.81 3.20 -0.45
CA ILE A 139 3.27 4.51 -0.08
C ILE A 139 2.70 5.20 -1.32
N GLU A 140 1.59 5.90 -1.16
CA GLU A 140 0.80 6.47 -2.26
C GLU A 140 0.33 5.41 -3.27
N ASN A 141 -0.40 5.83 -4.31
CA ASN A 141 -0.74 4.99 -5.45
C ASN A 141 -0.83 5.82 -6.73
N GLU A 142 0.01 5.48 -7.72
CA GLU A 142 0.07 6.11 -9.03
C GLU A 142 0.12 7.65 -9.00
N TYR A 143 0.83 8.21 -8.02
CA TYR A 143 0.86 9.66 -7.83
C TYR A 143 1.53 10.40 -8.99
N GLY A 144 2.49 9.78 -9.68
CA GLY A 144 3.13 10.35 -10.87
C GLY A 144 2.14 10.72 -11.99
N ASN A 145 0.98 10.05 -12.07
CA ASN A 145 -0.08 10.39 -13.04
C ASN A 145 -0.72 11.77 -12.77
N ILE A 146 -0.70 12.24 -11.53
CA ILE A 146 -1.33 13.51 -11.14
C ILE A 146 -0.34 14.56 -10.63
N GLN A 147 0.89 14.17 -10.28
CA GLN A 147 1.91 15.04 -9.71
C GLN A 147 2.08 16.35 -10.49
N GLY A 148 2.11 16.26 -11.83
CA GLY A 148 2.26 17.42 -12.71
C GLY A 148 1.18 18.49 -12.53
N ARG A 149 -0.05 18.10 -12.16
CA ARG A 149 -1.18 19.02 -11.94
C ARG A 149 -0.96 19.95 -10.74
N TYR A 150 -0.15 19.53 -9.78
CA TYR A 150 0.21 20.31 -8.59
C TYR A 150 1.56 21.03 -8.72
N GLY A 151 2.27 20.88 -9.85
CA GLY A 151 3.56 21.51 -10.09
C GLY A 151 4.57 21.22 -8.97
N GLN A 152 5.15 22.28 -8.40
CA GLN A 152 6.14 22.15 -7.31
C GLN A 152 5.53 21.63 -6.00
N ALA A 153 4.25 21.89 -5.74
CA ALA A 153 3.59 21.34 -4.56
C ALA A 153 3.48 19.81 -4.66
N GLY A 154 3.22 19.27 -5.85
CA GLY A 154 3.19 17.83 -6.07
C GLY A 154 4.55 17.17 -5.82
N LYS A 155 5.63 17.78 -6.32
CA LYS A 155 6.99 17.29 -6.07
C LYS A 155 7.36 17.29 -4.59
N ARG A 156 7.04 18.37 -3.86
CA ARG A 156 7.30 18.46 -2.42
C ARG A 156 6.48 17.44 -1.63
N TYR A 157 5.24 17.21 -2.02
CA TYR A 157 4.40 16.18 -1.43
C TYR A 157 4.96 14.77 -1.66
N MET A 158 5.33 14.43 -2.89
CA MET A 158 5.91 13.12 -3.22
C MET A 158 7.17 12.87 -2.40
N GLN A 159 8.08 13.85 -2.36
CA GLN A 159 9.31 13.76 -1.55
C GLN A 159 9.00 13.59 -0.07
N TRP A 160 8.04 14.36 0.46
CA TRP A 160 7.59 14.23 1.84
C TRP A 160 6.99 12.84 2.12
N ALA A 161 6.14 12.31 1.24
CA ALA A 161 5.48 11.02 1.44
C ALA A 161 6.52 9.89 1.47
N ALA A 162 7.48 9.91 0.55
CA ALA A 162 8.60 8.98 0.54
C ALA A 162 9.47 9.09 1.80
N GLN A 163 9.84 10.31 2.22
CA GLN A 163 10.64 10.51 3.43
C GLN A 163 9.90 10.11 4.71
N MET A 164 8.61 10.41 4.81
CA MET A 164 7.76 10.00 5.92
C MET A 164 7.72 8.48 6.01
N ALA A 165 7.48 7.79 4.88
CA ALA A 165 7.45 6.33 4.81
C ALA A 165 8.79 5.70 5.24
N LEU A 166 9.91 6.21 4.71
CA LEU A 166 11.26 5.75 5.06
C LEU A 166 11.57 5.97 6.55
N ALA A 167 11.14 7.10 7.12
CA ALA A 167 11.36 7.43 8.53
C ALA A 167 10.60 6.51 9.50
N LEU A 168 9.61 5.74 9.03
CA LEU A 168 8.93 4.74 9.85
C LEU A 168 9.78 3.49 10.11
N ASP A 169 10.95 3.35 9.49
CA ASP A 169 11.97 2.33 9.77
C ASP A 169 11.40 0.91 9.89
N THR A 170 10.78 0.43 8.82
CA THR A 170 10.07 -0.85 8.79
C THR A 170 10.98 -2.04 8.51
N GLY A 171 12.26 -1.82 8.24
CA GLY A 171 13.23 -2.86 7.89
C GLY A 171 12.99 -3.57 6.55
N VAL A 172 11.99 -3.14 5.76
CA VAL A 172 11.68 -3.69 4.44
C VAL A 172 11.55 -2.59 3.38
N PRO A 173 11.82 -2.87 2.09
CA PRO A 173 11.75 -1.85 1.05
C PRO A 173 10.36 -1.23 0.87
N TRP A 174 10.35 0.05 0.52
CA TRP A 174 9.15 0.79 0.11
C TRP A 174 9.08 0.92 -1.41
N LEU A 175 7.85 0.86 -1.94
CA LEU A 175 7.50 0.99 -3.34
C LEU A 175 6.69 2.27 -3.58
N MET A 176 6.75 2.79 -4.81
CA MET A 176 5.78 3.74 -5.37
C MET A 176 5.50 3.36 -6.83
N CYS A 177 4.29 2.90 -7.13
CA CYS A 177 3.92 2.56 -8.51
C CYS A 177 3.68 3.82 -9.36
N ARG A 178 4.03 3.73 -10.66
CA ARG A 178 3.93 4.82 -11.64
C ARG A 178 4.56 6.14 -11.15
N GLN A 179 5.70 6.05 -10.45
CA GLN A 179 6.40 7.22 -9.88
C GLN A 179 7.86 7.30 -10.38
N THR A 180 8.06 7.82 -11.59
CA THR A 180 9.37 7.82 -12.25
C THR A 180 10.45 8.65 -11.53
N ASP A 181 10.06 9.65 -10.74
CA ASP A 181 10.98 10.46 -9.93
C ASP A 181 10.97 10.08 -8.44
N ALA A 182 10.57 8.85 -8.09
CA ALA A 182 10.69 8.33 -6.73
C ALA A 182 12.14 8.43 -6.21
N PRO A 183 12.37 8.77 -4.93
CA PRO A 183 13.72 8.84 -4.36
C PRO A 183 14.51 7.52 -4.51
N GLU A 184 15.83 7.61 -4.40
CA GLU A 184 16.73 6.46 -4.61
C GLU A 184 16.37 5.24 -3.73
N GLN A 185 15.97 5.47 -2.48
CA GLN A 185 15.61 4.42 -1.53
C GLN A 185 14.22 3.79 -1.77
N ILE A 186 13.40 4.39 -2.64
CA ILE A 186 12.06 3.91 -2.98
C ILE A 186 12.11 3.20 -4.32
N LEU A 187 11.58 1.99 -4.41
CA LEU A 187 11.51 1.27 -5.68
C LEU A 187 10.32 1.79 -6.49
N ASP A 188 10.57 2.35 -7.67
CA ASP A 188 9.51 2.70 -8.62
C ASP A 188 9.08 1.46 -9.41
N THR A 189 7.76 1.29 -9.55
CA THR A 189 7.18 0.09 -10.15
C THR A 189 6.20 0.42 -11.28
N CYS A 190 5.87 -0.60 -12.08
CA CYS A 190 4.97 -0.48 -13.22
C CYS A 190 3.60 -1.08 -12.93
N ASN A 191 2.55 -0.49 -13.52
CA ASN A 191 1.17 -0.97 -13.52
C ASN A 191 0.65 -0.85 -14.95
N ALA A 192 0.31 -1.92 -15.65
CA ALA A 192 -0.19 -1.85 -17.02
C ALA A 192 -0.70 -3.23 -17.47
N PHE A 193 -1.28 -3.31 -18.67
CA PHE A 193 -1.39 -4.58 -19.40
C PHE A 193 -0.02 -5.15 -19.82
N TYR A 194 0.98 -4.28 -20.02
CA TYR A 194 2.31 -4.65 -20.46
C TYR A 194 3.37 -3.77 -19.81
N CYS A 195 4.34 -4.38 -19.12
CA CYS A 195 5.49 -3.72 -18.49
C CYS A 195 6.84 -4.28 -18.97
N ASP A 196 6.87 -5.02 -20.08
CA ASP A 196 8.07 -5.61 -20.68
C ASP A 196 9.15 -4.57 -21.08
N GLY A 197 8.72 -3.35 -21.38
CA GLY A 197 9.61 -2.21 -21.65
C GLY A 197 9.97 -1.36 -20.43
N PHE A 198 9.40 -1.63 -19.25
CA PHE A 198 9.62 -0.82 -18.05
C PHE A 198 11.05 -0.99 -17.52
N LYS A 199 11.66 0.14 -17.14
CA LYS A 199 12.94 0.19 -16.44
C LYS A 199 12.78 1.08 -15.22
N PRO A 200 13.24 0.65 -14.03
CA PRO A 200 13.20 1.50 -12.85
C PRO A 200 14.12 2.70 -13.04
N ASN A 201 13.92 3.73 -12.22
CA ASN A 201 14.62 5.01 -12.35
C ASN A 201 16.11 4.99 -11.95
N ALA A 202 16.62 3.84 -11.50
CA ALA A 202 18.03 3.60 -11.23
C ALA A 202 18.44 2.16 -11.60
N TYR A 203 19.67 1.98 -12.10
CA TYR A 203 20.17 0.70 -12.64
C TYR A 203 20.33 -0.41 -11.59
N ASN A 204 20.41 -0.05 -10.31
CA ASN A 204 20.56 -0.95 -9.18
C ASN A 204 19.22 -1.37 -8.56
N LYS A 205 18.09 -0.87 -9.06
CA LYS A 205 16.75 -1.26 -8.61
C LYS A 205 16.25 -2.46 -9.42
N PRO A 206 15.54 -3.42 -8.80
CA PRO A 206 14.88 -4.48 -9.54
C PRO A 206 13.71 -3.95 -10.37
N THR A 207 13.42 -4.60 -11.49
CA THR A 207 12.18 -4.39 -12.24
C THR A 207 11.03 -5.07 -11.51
N ILE A 208 9.99 -4.32 -11.14
CA ILE A 208 8.80 -4.81 -10.45
C ILE A 208 7.55 -4.33 -11.20
N TRP A 209 6.66 -5.27 -11.50
CA TRP A 209 5.33 -5.03 -12.06
C TRP A 209 4.31 -5.29 -10.94
N THR A 210 3.76 -4.22 -10.36
CA THR A 210 2.85 -4.30 -9.21
C THR A 210 1.41 -4.60 -9.63
N GLU A 211 0.98 -4.16 -10.81
CA GLU A 211 -0.37 -4.49 -11.32
C GLU A 211 -0.32 -4.93 -12.78
N ASP A 212 -0.39 -6.25 -12.99
CA ASP A 212 -0.74 -6.85 -14.28
C ASP A 212 -2.26 -6.84 -14.42
N TRP A 213 -2.77 -6.01 -15.32
CA TRP A 213 -4.21 -5.86 -15.50
C TRP A 213 -4.77 -7.05 -16.28
N ASP A 214 -5.52 -7.90 -15.59
CA ASP A 214 -5.99 -9.20 -16.07
C ASP A 214 -7.40 -9.20 -16.70
N GLY A 215 -8.06 -8.03 -16.79
CA GLY A 215 -9.38 -7.89 -17.41
C GLY A 215 -9.96 -6.47 -17.43
#